data_AF-A0A7C3YIQ3-F1
#
_entry.id   AF-A0A7C3YIQ3-F1
#
_cell.length_a   1.000
_cell.length_b   1.000
_cell.length_c   1.000
_cell.angle_alpha   90.00
_cell.angle_beta   90.00
_cell.angle_gamma   90.00
#
_symmetry.space_group_name_H-M   'P 1'
#
loop_
_entity.id
_entity.type
_entity.pdbx_description
1 polymer ?
#
loop_
_entity_poly.entity_id
_entity_poly.type
_entity_poly.pdbx_seq_one_letter_code
_entity_poly.pdbx_strand_id
1 'polypeptide(L)' 'RTPKDNPMVENTIRADEYEFWAWGNLMTTCQALNEKAKIWMDKFNTYRPHQALNYLTPKEYYEANFT' A
#
# COMPACT_ATOMS: atom_id res chain seq x y z
N ARG A 1 -2.49 24.46 -10.71
CA ARG A 1 -1.87 23.35 -9.96
C ARG A 1 -0.47 23.16 -10.52
N THR A 2 0.57 23.61 -9.82
CA THR A 2 1.81 22.81 -9.82
C THR A 2 1.46 21.65 -8.91
N PRO A 3 1.28 20.43 -9.43
CA PRO A 3 0.49 19.40 -8.76
C PRO A 3 1.32 18.89 -7.59
N LYS A 4 1.08 19.48 -6.41
CA LYS A 4 1.70 19.08 -5.15
C LYS A 4 1.65 17.56 -5.05
N ASP A 5 2.84 17.00 -4.89
CA ASP A 5 3.12 15.63 -4.51
C ASP A 5 2.02 15.06 -3.63
N ASN A 6 1.47 13.90 -4.01
CA ASN A 6 0.41 13.24 -3.25
C ASN A 6 1.07 12.37 -2.18
N PRO A 7 1.18 12.84 -0.92
CA PRO A 7 1.94 12.14 0.12
C PRO A 7 1.39 10.74 0.40
N MET A 8 0.10 10.49 0.11
CA MET A 8 -0.50 9.17 0.23
C MET A 8 0.08 8.21 -0.82
N VAL A 9 0.17 8.66 -2.07
CA VAL A 9 0.75 7.86 -3.17
C VAL A 9 2.23 7.61 -2.93
N GLU A 10 2.97 8.64 -2.53
CA GLU A 10 4.39 8.50 -2.20
C GLU A 10 4.63 7.54 -1.05
N ASN A 11 3.76 7.54 -0.03
CA ASN A 11 3.89 6.62 1.09
C ASN A 11 3.65 5.16 0.67
N THR A 12 2.69 4.92 -0.22
CA THR A 12 2.46 3.59 -0.79
C THR A 12 3.64 3.13 -1.64
N ILE A 13 4.13 3.96 -2.57
CA ILE A 13 5.29 3.63 -3.41
C ILE A 13 6.51 3.32 -2.54
N ARG A 14 6.75 4.11 -1.50
CA ARG A 14 7.84 3.89 -0.55
C ARG A 14 7.70 2.55 0.18
N ALA A 15 6.49 2.20 0.63
CA ALA A 15 6.27 0.91 1.26
C ALA A 15 6.53 -0.24 0.27
N ASP A 16 6.13 -0.10 -0.99
CA ASP A 16 6.42 -1.11 -2.01
C ASP A 16 7.94 -1.25 -2.22
N GLU A 17 8.68 -0.16 -2.33
CA GLU A 17 10.15 -0.17 -2.48
C GLU A 17 10.87 -0.83 -1.29
N TYR A 18 10.61 -0.35 -0.07
CA TYR A 18 11.38 -0.76 1.11
C TYR A 18 10.88 -2.05 1.77
N GLU A 19 9.64 -2.45 1.53
CA GLU A 19 9.05 -3.62 2.20
C GLU A 19 8.70 -4.72 1.20
N PHE A 20 8.08 -4.40 0.07
CA PHE A 20 7.75 -5.44 -0.91
C PHE A 20 8.99 -5.87 -1.70
N TRP A 21 9.66 -4.94 -2.37
CA TRP A 21 10.81 -5.26 -3.23
C TRP A 21 12.06 -5.59 -2.42
N ALA A 22 12.44 -4.75 -1.46
CA ALA A 22 13.67 -4.94 -0.69
C ALA A 22 13.67 -6.19 0.22
N TRP A 23 12.50 -6.68 0.66
CA TRP A 23 12.42 -7.95 1.41
C TRP A 23 12.44 -9.19 0.52
N GLY A 24 12.68 -9.04 -0.77
CA GLY A 24 12.89 -10.17 -1.67
C GLY A 24 11.61 -10.87 -2.08
N ASN A 25 10.49 -10.15 -2.24
CA ASN A 25 9.25 -10.74 -2.76
C ASN A 25 9.28 -11.10 -4.25
N LEU A 26 10.47 -11.17 -4.84
CA LEU A 26 10.69 -11.55 -6.23
C LEU A 26 10.24 -13.00 -6.48
N MET A 27 9.60 -13.21 -7.62
CA MET A 27 9.14 -14.52 -8.07
C MET A 27 9.64 -14.77 -9.49
N THR A 28 9.79 -16.05 -9.85
CA THR A 28 10.30 -16.48 -11.15
C THR A 28 9.30 -16.33 -12.29
N THR A 29 8.01 -16.22 -11.98
CA THR A 29 6.93 -16.04 -12.97
C THR A 29 6.11 -14.80 -12.66
N CYS A 30 5.63 -14.13 -13.71
CA CYS A 30 4.75 -12.96 -13.55
C CYS A 30 3.46 -13.33 -12.80
N GLN A 31 2.92 -14.52 -13.01
CA GLN A 31 1.72 -14.97 -12.30
C GLN A 31 1.95 -15.03 -10.79
N ALA A 32 3.01 -15.70 -10.35
CA ALA A 32 3.33 -15.81 -8.93
C ALA A 32 3.66 -14.45 -8.32
N LEU A 33 4.33 -13.56 -9.07
CA LEU A 33 4.60 -12.19 -8.62
C LEU A 33 3.30 -11.41 -8.43
N ASN A 34 2.35 -11.51 -9.37
CA ASN A 34 1.06 -10.83 -9.29
C ASN A 34 0.21 -11.33 -8.11
N GLU A 35 0.21 -12.63 -7.83
CA GLU A 35 -0.47 -13.20 -6.66
C GLU A 35 0.11 -12.63 -5.36
N LYS A 36 1.44 -12.55 -5.27
CA LYS A 36 2.13 -12.00 -4.10
C LYS A 36 1.89 -10.51 -3.93
N ALA A 37 1.90 -9.74 -5.03
CA ALA A 37 1.56 -8.33 -5.04
C ALA A 37 0.11 -8.08 -4.61
N LYS A 38 -0.83 -8.94 -5.02
CA LYS A 38 -2.23 -8.86 -4.60
C LYS A 38 -2.37 -9.06 -3.09
N ILE A 39 -1.69 -10.06 -2.52
CA ILE A 39 -1.67 -10.32 -1.08
C ILE A 39 -1.04 -9.13 -0.32
N TRP A 40 0.04 -8.58 -0.85
CA TRP A 40 0.69 -7.39 -0.29
C TRP A 40 -0.27 -6.19 -0.23
N MET A 41 -0.93 -5.88 -1.34
CA MET A 41 -1.88 -4.77 -1.42
C MET A 41 -3.09 -4.98 -0.50
N ASP A 42 -3.59 -6.21 -0.38
CA ASP A 42 -4.68 -6.52 0.55
C ASP A 42 -4.25 -6.26 2.01
N LYS A 43 -3.07 -6.74 2.40
CA LYS A 43 -2.50 -6.51 3.74
C LYS A 43 -2.26 -5.03 4.02
N PHE A 44 -1.69 -4.30 3.06
CA PHE A 44 -1.45 -2.87 3.20
C PHE A 44 -2.76 -2.10 3.42
N ASN A 45 -3.82 -2.45 2.70
CA ASN A 45 -5.09 -1.74 2.78
C ASN A 45 -5.98 -2.13 3.97
N THR A 46 -5.84 -3.34 4.51
CA THR A 46 -6.79 -3.89 5.50
C THR A 46 -6.20 -4.18 6.87
N TYR A 47 -4.88 -4.33 6.98
CA TYR A 47 -4.22 -4.71 8.23
C TYR A 47 -3.24 -3.65 8.73
N ARG A 48 -2.80 -2.72 7.88
CA ARG A 48 -1.78 -1.72 8.25
C ARG A 48 -2.41 -0.40 8.68
N PRO A 49 -2.51 -0.11 9.98
CA PRO A 49 -2.91 1.21 10.44
C PRO A 49 -1.82 2.23 10.13
N HIS A 50 -2.21 3.40 9.64
CA HIS A 50 -1.29 4.49 9.33
C HIS A 50 -1.50 5.65 10.29
N GLN A 51 -0.41 6.15 10.89
CA GLN A 51 -0.46 7.31 11.78
C GLN A 51 -1.08 8.53 11.10
N ALA A 52 -0.80 8.74 9.80
CA ALA A 52 -1.38 9.81 9.00
C ALA A 52 -2.91 9.70 8.82
N LEU A 53 -3.48 8.50 8.98
CA LEU A 53 -4.90 8.21 8.89
C LEU A 53 -5.54 8.06 10.28
N ASN A 54 -4.99 8.71 11.31
CA ASN A 54 -5.46 8.56 12.69
C ASN A 54 -5.44 7.11 13.19
N TYR A 55 -4.40 6.36 12.79
CA TYR A 55 -4.24 4.93 13.08
C TYR A 55 -5.32 4.03 12.49
N LEU A 56 -6.05 4.50 11.47
CA LEU A 56 -6.91 3.68 10.64
C LEU A 56 -6.11 3.04 9.50
N THR A 57 -6.59 1.89 9.04
CA THR A 57 -6.16 1.31 7.76
C THR A 57 -6.72 2.14 6.59
N PRO A 58 -6.13 2.04 5.38
CA PRO A 58 -6.67 2.74 4.21
C PRO A 58 -8.14 2.40 3.93
N LYS A 59 -8.52 1.14 4.15
CA LYS A 59 -9.91 0.69 3.99
C LYS A 59 -10.85 1.31 5.03
N GLU A 60 -10.49 1.26 6.31
CA GLU A 60 -11.32 1.85 7.37
C GLU A 60 -11.46 3.37 7.20
N TYR A 61 -10.37 4.04 6.82
CA TYR A 61 -10.41 5.47 6.51
C TYR A 61 -11.36 5.75 5.34
N TYR A 62 -11.32 4.94 4.28
CA TYR A 62 -12.23 5.08 3.15
C TYR A 62 -13.70 4.91 3.57
N GLU A 63 -13.99 3.84 4.31
CA GLU A 63 -15.33 3.53 4.81
C GLU A 63 -15.88 4.64 5.72
N ALA A 64 -15.04 5.26 6.55
CA ALA A 64 -15.46 6.31 7.47
C ALA A 64 -15.70 7.69 6.81
N ASN A 65 -15.12 7.96 5.63
CA ASN A 65 -15.09 9.30 5.03
C ASN A 65 -15.79 9.41 3.67
N PHE A 66 -16.00 8.29 2.96
CA PHE A 66 -16.47 8.30 1.57
C PHE A 66 -17.60 7.31 1.29
N THR A 67 -18.13 6.65 2.33
CA THR A 67 -19.28 5.74 2.25
C THR A 67 -20.45 6.33 3.02
#